data_AF-A0A1M6TQG0-F1
#
_entry.id   AF-A0A1M6TQG0-F1
#
_cell.length_a   1.000
_cell.length_b   1.000
_cell.length_c   1.000
_cell.angle_alpha   90.00
_cell.angle_beta   90.00
_cell.angle_gamma   90.00
#
_symmetry.space_group_name_H-M   'P 1'
#
loop_
_entity.id
_entity.type
_entity.pdbx_description
1 polymer ?
#
loop_
_entity_poly.entity_id
_entity_poly.type
_entity_poly.pdbx_seq_one_letter_code
_entity_poly.pdbx_strand_id
1 'polypeptide(L)'
;MDCSEIKHRLTAWIDYESPQEEAEKIESHLAECPSCRQEAMARRKVADGLDALPRFTPPARLSRKTMRAFHNEMERPGLLQWWRELSLSMQGAVCGAVVGGLLFGAVLGTSLLTLSAGTAANPYQAMYVSEGMMP
;
A
#
# COMPACT_ATOMS: atom_id res chain seq x y z
N MET A 1 31.83 -1.54 -20.40
CA MET A 1 32.16 -1.05 -19.04
C MET A 1 33.67 -0.94 -18.93
N ASP A 2 34.16 0.05 -18.19
CA ASP A 2 35.59 0.18 -17.90
C ASP A 2 35.97 -0.57 -16.61
N CYS A 3 37.27 -0.70 -16.37
CA CYS A 3 37.78 -1.42 -15.20
C CYS A 3 37.35 -0.77 -13.87
N SER A 4 37.19 0.55 -13.82
CA SER A 4 36.82 1.26 -12.58
C SER A 4 35.38 0.93 -12.19
N GLU A 5 34.47 0.99 -13.15
CA GLU A 5 33.07 0.65 -12.96
C GLU A 5 32.89 -0.81 -12.53
N ILE A 6 33.60 -1.73 -13.19
CA ILE A 6 33.57 -3.15 -12.85
C ILE A 6 34.02 -3.38 -11.41
N LYS A 7 35.17 -2.81 -11.01
CA LYS A 7 35.70 -2.97 -9.65
C LYS A 7 34.74 -2.49 -8.57
N HIS A 8 33.94 -1.46 -8.84
CA HIS A 8 32.94 -0.98 -7.90
C HIS A 8 31.76 -1.97 -7.77
N ARG A 9 31.41 -2.65 -8.86
CA ARG A 9 30.25 -3.56 -8.94
C ARG A 9 30.58 -5.02 -8.59
N LEU A 10 31.87 -5.39 -8.52
CA LEU A 10 32.31 -6.77 -8.25
C LEU A 10 31.71 -7.39 -6.98
N THR A 11 31.57 -6.63 -5.90
CA THR A 11 31.05 -7.17 -4.63
C THR A 11 29.58 -7.56 -4.77
N ALA A 12 28.74 -6.65 -5.27
CA ALA A 12 27.33 -6.94 -5.53
C ALA A 12 27.14 -8.11 -6.51
N TRP A 13 28.01 -8.23 -7.52
CA TRP A 13 27.98 -9.39 -8.42
C TRP A 13 28.37 -10.70 -7.74
N ILE A 14 29.37 -10.69 -6.85
CA ILE A 14 29.76 -11.87 -6.06
C ILE A 14 28.62 -12.30 -5.13
N ASP A 15 27.90 -11.35 -4.53
CA ASP A 15 26.80 -11.59 -3.59
C ASP A 15 25.45 -11.89 -4.28
N TYR A 16 25.44 -12.00 -5.62
CA TYR A 16 24.24 -12.21 -6.45
C TYR A 16 23.18 -11.09 -6.34
N GLU A 17 23.61 -9.87 -6.01
CA GLU A 17 22.77 -8.68 -5.88
C GLU A 17 22.71 -7.83 -7.17
N SER A 18 23.50 -8.18 -8.18
CA SER A 18 23.47 -7.50 -9.49
C SER A 18 22.28 -7.95 -10.34
N PRO A 19 21.56 -7.03 -11.03
CA PRO A 19 20.60 -7.38 -12.07
C PRO A 19 21.23 -8.22 -13.18
N GLN A 20 20.45 -9.08 -13.84
CA GLN A 20 20.95 -10.00 -14.86
C GLN A 20 21.75 -9.31 -15.98
N GLU A 21 21.22 -8.21 -16.53
CA GLU A 21 21.90 -7.45 -17.60
C GLU A 21 23.26 -6.90 -17.15
N GLU A 22 23.38 -6.54 -15.88
CA GLU A 22 24.63 -6.05 -15.30
C GLU A 22 25.62 -7.18 -15.07
N ALA A 23 25.14 -8.34 -14.57
CA ALA A 23 25.96 -9.52 -14.38
C ALA A 23 26.60 -9.98 -15.71
N GLU A 24 25.83 -10.00 -16.81
CA GLU A 24 26.33 -10.36 -18.14
C GLU A 24 27.45 -9.42 -18.62
N LYS A 25 27.31 -8.11 -18.39
CA LYS A 25 28.35 -7.11 -18.72
C LYS A 25 29.60 -7.31 -17.88
N ILE A 26 29.45 -7.65 -16.60
CA ILE A 26 30.56 -7.94 -15.71
C ILE A 26 31.29 -9.21 -16.17
N GLU A 27 30.58 -10.29 -16.47
CA GLU A 27 31.14 -11.55 -16.94
C GLU A 27 31.90 -11.38 -18.27
N SER A 28 31.33 -10.64 -19.22
CA SER A 28 32.00 -10.28 -20.47
C SER A 28 33.32 -9.55 -20.21
N HIS A 29 33.34 -8.56 -19.32
CA HIS A 29 34.58 -7.85 -18.98
C HIS A 29 35.60 -8.76 -18.29
N LEU A 30 35.15 -9.63 -17.37
CA LEU A 30 36.05 -10.57 -16.68
C LEU A 30 36.67 -11.58 -17.65
N ALA A 31 35.97 -11.94 -18.73
CA ALA A 31 36.50 -12.80 -19.80
C ALA A 31 37.65 -12.13 -20.57
N GLU A 32 37.64 -10.80 -20.70
CA GLU A 32 38.62 -10.04 -21.48
C GLU A 32 39.74 -9.41 -20.63
N CYS A 33 39.48 -9.12 -19.35
CA CYS A 33 40.38 -8.37 -18.48
C CYS A 33 40.96 -9.24 -17.35
N PRO A 34 42.26 -9.64 -17.42
CA PRO A 34 42.90 -10.47 -16.40
C PRO A 34 43.01 -9.78 -15.04
N SER A 35 43.20 -8.45 -14.99
CA SER A 35 43.36 -7.72 -13.73
C SER A 35 42.06 -7.67 -12.92
N CYS A 36 40.93 -7.38 -13.56
CA CYS A 36 39.62 -7.44 -12.92
C CYS A 36 39.25 -8.88 -12.52
N ARG A 37 39.67 -9.89 -13.30
CA ARG A 37 39.48 -11.31 -12.93
C ARG A 37 40.23 -11.70 -11.67
N GLN A 38 41.50 -11.29 -11.54
CA GLN A 38 42.27 -11.53 -10.32
C GLN A 38 41.65 -10.85 -9.10
N GLU A 39 41.15 -9.63 -9.27
CA GLU A 39 40.48 -8.89 -8.20
C GLU A 39 39.17 -9.56 -7.78
N ALA A 40 38.36 -10.01 -8.74
CA ALA A 40 37.14 -10.77 -8.47
C ALA A 40 37.44 -12.07 -7.71
N MET A 41 38.48 -12.81 -8.10
CA MET A 41 38.93 -14.01 -7.40
C MET A 41 39.39 -13.72 -5.96
N ALA A 42 40.13 -12.62 -5.75
CA ALA A 42 40.58 -12.22 -4.42
C ALA A 42 39.39 -11.88 -3.50
N ARG A 43 38.40 -11.14 -4.01
CA ARG A 43 37.18 -10.82 -3.27
C ARG A 43 36.33 -12.05 -2.98
N ARG A 44 36.17 -12.95 -3.95
CA ARG A 44 35.42 -14.21 -3.76
C ARG A 44 36.05 -15.09 -2.68
N LYS A 45 37.38 -15.18 -2.61
CA LYS A 45 38.07 -15.89 -1.52
C LYS A 45 37.73 -15.34 -0.13
N VAL A 46 37.55 -14.03 -0.01
CA VAL A 46 37.15 -13.40 1.27
C VAL A 46 35.69 -13.77 1.59
N ALA A 47 34.78 -13.66 0.61
CA ALA A 47 33.38 -14.05 0.78
C ALA A 47 33.24 -15.54 1.17
N ASP A 48 33.90 -16.43 0.43
CA ASP A 48 33.93 -17.87 0.72
C ASP A 48 34.47 -18.16 2.14
N GLY A 49 35.47 -17.39 2.59
CA GLY A 49 36.03 -17.51 3.93
C GLY A 49 35.05 -17.09 5.03
N LEU A 50 34.21 -16.08 4.77
CA LEU A 50 33.14 -15.66 5.68
C LEU A 50 32.00 -16.68 5.71
N ASP A 51 31.62 -17.23 4.56
CA ASP A 51 30.57 -18.25 4.45
C ASP A 51 30.96 -19.58 5.09
N ALA A 52 32.25 -19.88 5.15
CA ALA A 52 32.80 -21.05 5.84
C ALA A 52 32.72 -20.95 7.38
N LEU A 53 32.38 -19.78 7.94
CA LEU A 53 32.26 -19.62 9.38
C LEU A 53 31.10 -20.46 9.94
N PRO A 54 31.22 -21.00 11.17
CA PRO A 54 30.14 -21.73 11.81
C PRO A 54 28.86 -20.90 11.87
N ARG A 55 27.75 -21.48 11.41
CA ARG A 55 26.44 -20.84 11.51
C ARG A 55 26.05 -20.72 12.99
N PHE A 56 25.89 -19.48 13.45
CA PHE A 56 25.37 -19.23 14.79
C PHE A 56 23.87 -19.48 14.82
N THR A 57 23.39 -20.28 15.77
CA THR A 57 21.95 -20.45 15.98
C THR A 57 21.44 -19.30 16.83
N PRO A 58 20.59 -18.40 16.30
CA PRO A 58 20.05 -17.30 17.08
C PRO A 58 19.17 -17.84 18.23
N PRO A 59 19.14 -17.16 19.39
CA PRO A 59 18.28 -17.58 20.49
C PRO A 59 16.79 -17.45 20.09
N ALA A 60 15.97 -18.43 20.46
CA ALA A 60 14.55 -18.49 20.06
C ALA A 60 13.72 -17.24 20.38
N ARG A 61 14.14 -16.44 21.37
CA ARG A 61 13.50 -15.18 21.73
C ARG A 61 13.77 -14.04 20.72
N LEU A 62 14.89 -14.08 20.00
CA LEU A 62 15.27 -13.06 19.02
C LEU A 62 14.24 -13.00 17.90
N SER A 63 13.97 -14.14 17.23
CA SER A 63 13.02 -14.19 16.12
C SER A 63 11.64 -13.67 16.50
N ARG A 64 11.14 -14.05 17.68
CA ARG A 64 9.86 -13.55 18.19
C ARG A 64 9.88 -12.05 18.47
N LYS A 65 10.95 -11.53 19.06
CA LYS A 65 11.08 -10.09 19.35
C LYS A 65 11.15 -9.28 18.06
N THR A 66 11.94 -9.73 17.08
CA THR A 66 12.10 -9.06 15.79
C THR A 66 10.79 -9.05 15.01
N MET A 67 10.09 -10.18 14.91
CA MET A 67 8.80 -10.23 14.19
C MET A 67 7.73 -9.38 14.87
N ARG A 68 7.69 -9.34 16.20
CA ARG A 68 6.75 -8.46 16.92
C ARG A 68 7.05 -6.98 16.65
N ALA A 69 8.32 -6.59 16.67
CA ALA A 69 8.71 -5.21 16.35
C ALA A 69 8.35 -4.84 14.91
N PHE A 70 8.61 -5.74 13.97
CA PHE A 70 8.26 -5.56 12.56
C PHE A 70 6.75 -5.40 12.34
N HIS A 71 5.92 -6.26 12.93
CA HIS A 71 4.46 -6.13 12.85
C HIS A 71 3.98 -4.82 13.49
N ASN A 72 4.50 -4.45 14.66
CA ASN A 72 4.11 -3.20 15.30
C ASN A 72 4.42 -1.96 14.45
N GLU A 73 5.49 -1.99 13.66
CA GLU A 73 5.87 -0.87 12.78
C GLU A 73 5.07 -0.88 11.46
N MET A 74 4.79 -2.07 10.91
CA MET A 74 4.05 -2.21 9.65
C MET A 74 2.54 -2.08 9.80
N GLU A 75 1.98 -2.51 10.94
CA GLU A 75 0.57 -2.31 11.25
C GLU A 75 0.37 -0.83 11.54
N ARG A 76 -0.08 -0.07 10.52
CA ARG A 76 -0.63 1.27 10.72
C ARG A 76 -1.68 1.18 11.82
N PRO A 77 -1.72 2.14 12.78
CA PRO A 77 -2.70 2.11 13.84
C PRO A 77 -4.09 1.94 13.22
N GLY A 78 -4.80 0.90 13.62
CA GLY A 78 -6.11 0.61 13.05
C GLY A 78 -7.03 1.82 13.21
N LEU A 79 -8.02 1.96 12.32
CA LEU A 79 -9.02 3.05 12.40
C LEU A 79 -9.54 3.25 13.82
N LEU A 80 -9.71 2.16 14.59
CA LEU A 80 -10.15 2.20 15.99
C LEU A 80 -9.15 2.82 16.98
N GLN A 81 -7.85 2.62 16.78
CA GLN A 81 -6.79 3.26 17.58
C GLN A 81 -6.66 4.73 17.21
N TRP A 82 -6.64 5.06 15.92
CA TRP A 82 -6.67 6.44 15.44
C TRP A 82 -7.90 7.21 15.94
N TRP A 83 -9.07 6.56 15.98
CA TRP A 83 -10.31 7.17 16.51
C TRP A 83 -10.28 7.34 18.03
N ARG A 84 -9.58 6.45 18.76
CA ARG A 84 -9.37 6.55 20.22
C ARG A 84 -8.37 7.63 20.61
N GLU A 85 -7.42 7.96 19.74
CA GLU A 85 -6.48 9.07 19.95
C GLU A 85 -7.10 10.45 19.65
N LEU A 86 -8.27 10.49 19.01
CA LEU A 86 -9.03 11.72 18.81
C LEU A 86 -9.59 12.24 20.14
N SER A 87 -9.46 13.55 20.40
CA SER A 87 -9.98 14.17 21.63
C SER A 87 -11.50 13.98 21.76
N LEU A 88 -12.00 13.90 23.00
CA LEU A 88 -13.44 13.72 23.28
C LEU A 88 -14.33 14.77 22.55
N SER A 89 -13.82 15.97 22.33
CA SER A 89 -14.52 17.03 21.59
C SER A 89 -14.62 16.75 20.09
N MET A 90 -13.58 16.19 19.47
CA MET A 90 -13.61 15.81 18.04
C MET A 90 -14.48 14.57 17.79
N GLN A 91 -14.50 13.61 18.72
CA GLN A 91 -15.39 12.43 18.62
C GLN A 91 -16.86 12.86 18.60
N GLY A 92 -17.25 13.80 19.47
CA GLY A 92 -18.60 14.35 19.51
C GLY A 92 -19.01 15.05 18.21
N ALA A 93 -18.10 15.82 17.62
CA ALA A 93 -18.35 16.54 16.36
C ALA A 93 -18.57 15.58 15.18
N VAL A 94 -17.77 14.51 15.06
CA VAL A 94 -17.90 13.52 13.98
C VAL A 94 -19.21 12.75 14.11
N CYS A 95 -19.55 12.26 15.31
CA CYS A 95 -20.84 11.61 15.54
C CYS A 95 -22.02 12.54 15.26
N GLY A 96 -21.94 13.80 15.70
CA GLY A 96 -22.96 14.82 15.45
C GLY A 96 -23.17 15.08 13.95
N ALA A 97 -22.09 15.20 13.17
CA ALA A 97 -22.17 15.42 11.73
C ALA A 97 -22.80 14.23 10.99
N VAL A 98 -22.43 12.99 11.35
CA VAL A 98 -22.99 11.78 10.73
C VAL A 98 -24.48 11.65 11.04
N VAL A 99 -24.87 11.80 12.30
CA VAL A 99 -26.28 11.74 12.72
C VAL A 99 -27.08 12.88 12.09
N GLY A 100 -26.55 14.10 12.12
CA GLY A 100 -27.18 15.27 11.51
C GLY A 100 -27.38 15.11 10.00
N GLY A 101 -26.36 14.60 9.29
CA GLY A 101 -26.45 14.32 7.85
C GLY A 101 -27.47 13.24 7.51
N LEU A 102 -27.52 12.15 8.28
CA LEU A 102 -28.51 11.09 8.12
C LEU A 102 -29.94 11.60 8.34
N LEU A 103 -30.16 12.38 9.40
CA LEU A 103 -31.48 12.97 9.70
C LEU A 103 -31.90 13.97 8.61
N PHE A 104 -30.99 14.84 8.20
CA PHE A 104 -31.26 15.83 7.15
C PHE A 104 -31.58 15.15 5.81
N GLY A 105 -30.81 14.11 5.45
CA GLY A 105 -31.06 13.30 4.26
C GLY A 105 -32.41 12.58 4.32
N ALA A 106 -32.79 12.01 5.46
CA ALA A 106 -34.09 11.36 5.65
C ALA A 106 -35.25 12.35 5.50
N VAL A 107 -35.14 13.56 6.08
CA VAL A 107 -36.16 14.61 5.98
C VAL A 107 -36.32 15.09 4.53
N LEU A 108 -35.21 15.37 3.84
CA LEU A 108 -35.23 15.79 2.44
C LEU A 108 -35.77 14.70 1.53
N GLY A 109 -35.35 13.45 1.71
CA GLY A 109 -35.85 12.32 0.95
C GLY A 109 -37.36 12.12 1.12
N THR A 110 -37.84 12.22 2.35
CA THR A 110 -39.28 12.13 2.66
C THR A 110 -40.05 13.28 2.02
N SER A 111 -39.50 14.50 2.03
CA SER A 111 -40.12 15.68 1.40
C SER A 111 -40.17 15.57 -0.14
N LEU A 112 -39.14 15.00 -0.76
CA LEU A 112 -39.14 14.75 -2.21
C LEU A 112 -40.16 13.67 -2.59
N LEU A 113 -40.30 12.62 -1.78
CA LEU A 113 -41.31 11.59 -2.00
C LEU A 113 -42.74 12.14 -1.86
N THR A 114 -43.01 13.03 -0.90
CA THR A 114 -44.34 13.66 -0.75
C THR A 114 -44.65 14.64 -1.87
N LEU A 115 -43.66 15.43 -2.32
CA LEU A 115 -43.80 16.29 -3.50
C LEU A 115 -44.10 15.47 -4.77
N SER A 116 -43.38 14.36 -4.97
CA SER A 116 -43.62 13.44 -6.09
C SER A 116 -45.02 12.80 -6.03
N ALA A 117 -45.51 12.46 -4.83
CA ALA A 117 -46.86 11.93 -4.65
C ALA A 117 -47.94 13.00 -4.92
N GLY A 118 -47.67 14.27 -4.59
CA GLY A 118 -48.53 15.40 -4.92
C GLY A 118 -48.58 15.73 -6.41
N THR A 119 -47.45 15.59 -7.14
CA THR A 119 -47.41 15.72 -8.60
C THR A 119 -48.00 14.50 -9.32
N ALA A 120 -48.06 13.33 -8.66
CA ALA A 120 -48.80 12.16 -9.14
C ALA A 120 -50.33 12.28 -8.97
N ALA A 121 -50.86 13.43 -8.50
CA ALA A 121 -52.23 13.82 -8.79
C ALA A 121 -52.34 14.08 -10.31
N ASN A 122 -52.78 13.03 -10.99
CA ASN A 122 -52.73 12.77 -12.42
C ASN A 122 -53.02 14.00 -13.31
N PRO A 123 -52.06 14.50 -14.12
CA PRO A 123 -52.32 15.59 -15.06
C PRO A 123 -53.41 15.24 -16.11
N TYR A 124 -53.71 13.95 -16.32
CA TYR A 124 -54.81 13.52 -17.18
C TYR A 124 -56.19 13.76 -16.53
N GLN A 125 -56.32 13.78 -15.20
CA GLN A 125 -57.61 14.11 -14.54
C GLN A 125 -58.00 15.58 -14.69
N ALA A 126 -57.02 16.50 -14.76
CA ALA A 126 -57.31 17.92 -14.98
C ALA A 126 -57.85 18.19 -16.40
N MET A 127 -57.45 17.40 -17.40
CA MET A 127 -57.91 17.53 -18.79
C MET A 127 -59.34 16.99 -19.01
N TYR A 128 -59.72 15.91 -18.32
CA TYR A 128 -61.07 15.33 -18.46
C TYR A 128 -62.18 16.12 -17.75
N VAL A 129 -61.85 17.00 -16.79
CA VAL A 129 -62.84 17.84 -16.10
C VAL A 129 -63.24 19.07 -16.93
N SER A 130 -62.38 19.52 -17.86
CA SER A 130 -62.66 20.70 -18.71
C SER A 130 -63.47 20.40 -19.97
N GLU A 131 -63.47 19.15 -20.45
CA GLU A 131 -64.37 18.71 -21.52
C GLU A 131 -65.48 17.87 -20.93
N GLY A 132 -66.57 18.54 -20.55
CA GLY A 132 -67.77 17.93 -20.00
C GLY A 132 -68.33 16.86 -20.93
N MET A 133 -67.92 15.62 -20.71
CA MET A 133 -68.47 14.46 -21.37
C MET A 133 -68.35 13.24 -20.46
N MET A 134 -69.38 13.05 -19.63
CA MET A 134 -69.80 11.70 -19.27
C MET A 134 -71.34 11.61 -19.31
N PRO A 135 -71.88 10.47 -19.78
CA PRO A 135 -73.32 10.18 -19.90
C PRO A 135 -74.02 9.98 -18.54
#